data_AF-A0A151RY09-F1
#
_entry.id   AF-A0A151RY09-F1
#
_cell.length_a   1.000
_cell.length_b   1.000
_cell.length_c   1.000
_cell.angle_alpha   90.00
_cell.angle_beta   90.00
_cell.angle_gamma   90.00
#
_symmetry.space_group_name_H-M   'P 1'
#
loop_
_entity.id
_entity.type
_entity.pdbx_description
1 polymer ?
#
loop_
_entity_poly.entity_id
_entity_poly.type
_entity_poly.pdbx_seq_one_letter_code
_entity_poly.pdbx_strand_id
1 'polypeptide(L)'
;MSIVVVRTIIVQFAFFLHMQMHVFKRPIIFPKSLILATTLMGFFSSVIALFKDIPDIKGDQIFDIKSFSVRFGKKRMFWICVSLLEMAYGIAVMAGATSSNLWSKMITVFGHGLLALILLYHAKSVDLENKSAITSFYMFIWKLFYAEYFIIPFVR
;
A
#
# COMPACT_ATOMS: atom_id res chain seq x y z
N MET A 1 13.85 -12.82 4.28
CA MET A 1 13.74 -11.57 3.50
C MET A 1 12.39 -10.92 3.82
N SER A 2 12.36 -9.64 4.21
CA SER A 2 11.11 -8.94 4.55
C SER A 2 10.28 -8.68 3.29
N ILE A 3 8.95 -8.84 3.38
CA ILE A 3 8.01 -8.51 2.30
C ILE A 3 8.22 -7.08 1.77
N VAL A 4 8.59 -6.15 2.66
CA VAL A 4 8.89 -4.75 2.33
C VAL A 4 10.07 -4.66 1.37
N VAL A 5 11.20 -5.30 1.70
CA VAL A 5 12.42 -5.23 0.88
C VAL A 5 12.18 -5.83 -0.51
N VAL A 6 11.52 -6.99 -0.55
CA VAL A 6 11.28 -7.70 -1.81
C VAL A 6 10.32 -6.92 -2.71
N ARG A 7 9.16 -6.51 -2.18
CA ARG A 7 8.10 -5.90 -2.99
C ARG A 7 8.37 -4.43 -3.33
N THR A 8 8.96 -3.68 -2.42
CA THR A 8 9.18 -2.24 -2.61
C THR A 8 10.43 -1.95 -3.42
N ILE A 9 11.54 -2.64 -3.13
CA ILE A 9 12.84 -2.31 -3.70
C ILE A 9 13.19 -3.27 -4.82
N ILE A 10 13.27 -4.57 -4.51
CA ILE A 10 13.80 -5.56 -5.46
C ILE A 10 12.90 -5.64 -6.70
N VAL A 11 11.60 -5.87 -6.54
CA VAL A 11 10.69 -5.99 -7.69
C VAL A 11 10.70 -4.71 -8.54
N GLN A 12 10.47 -3.54 -7.94
CA GLN A 12 10.31 -2.31 -8.71
C GLN A 12 11.59 -1.91 -9.46
N PHE A 13 12.74 -1.90 -8.78
CA PHE A 13 13.99 -1.48 -9.40
C PHE A 13 14.59 -2.55 -10.29
N ALA A 14 14.56 -3.84 -9.90
CA ALA A 14 15.16 -4.89 -10.72
C ALA A 14 14.45 -5.03 -12.07
N PHE A 15 13.11 -5.04 -12.08
CA PHE A 15 12.37 -5.10 -13.35
C PHE A 15 12.59 -3.84 -14.19
N PHE A 16 12.56 -2.65 -13.59
CA PHE A 16 12.81 -1.41 -14.32
C PHE A 16 14.22 -1.40 -14.95
N LEU A 17 15.24 -1.69 -14.15
CA LEU A 17 16.64 -1.73 -14.60
C LEU A 17 16.85 -2.81 -15.67
N HIS A 18 16.25 -3.99 -15.50
CA HIS A 18 16.33 -5.06 -16.49
C HIS A 18 15.74 -4.64 -17.83
N MET A 19 14.53 -4.05 -17.81
CA MET A 19 13.87 -3.56 -19.02
C MET A 19 14.66 -2.43 -19.69
N GLN A 20 15.19 -1.47 -18.93
CA GLN A 20 15.94 -0.35 -19.50
C GLN A 20 17.29 -0.79 -20.07
N MET A 21 18.08 -1.56 -19.32
CA MET A 21 19.45 -1.90 -19.69
C MET A 21 19.52 -3.04 -20.70
N HIS A 22 18.75 -4.11 -20.48
CA HIS A 22 18.90 -5.34 -21.26
C HIS A 22 17.90 -5.44 -22.42
N VAL A 23 16.68 -4.94 -22.26
CA VAL A 23 15.66 -5.03 -23.31
C VAL A 23 15.69 -3.81 -24.22
N PHE A 24 15.56 -2.61 -23.66
CA PHE A 24 15.46 -1.37 -24.44
C PHE A 24 16.81 -0.71 -24.75
N LYS A 25 17.89 -1.10 -24.05
CA LYS A 25 19.24 -0.52 -24.18
C LYS A 25 19.25 1.01 -24.08
N ARG A 26 18.47 1.56 -23.14
CA ARG A 26 18.31 3.00 -22.90
C ARG A 26 19.04 3.44 -21.63
N PRO A 27 19.44 4.72 -21.52
CA PRO A 27 20.03 5.26 -20.31
C PRO A 27 19.04 5.17 -19.14
N ILE A 28 19.57 4.96 -17.94
CA ILE A 28 18.79 4.86 -16.71
C ILE A 28 18.30 6.26 -16.33
N ILE A 29 17.07 6.57 -16.70
CA ILE A 29 16.38 7.79 -16.29
C ILE A 29 15.14 7.36 -15.51
N PHE A 30 15.12 7.61 -14.21
CA PHE A 30 14.02 7.17 -13.35
C PHE A 30 12.77 8.04 -13.59
N PRO A 31 11.67 7.46 -14.13
CA PRO A 31 10.46 8.22 -14.36
C PRO A 31 9.73 8.50 -13.05
N LYS A 32 8.92 9.58 -13.02
CA LYS A 32 8.06 9.92 -11.88
C LYS A 32 7.14 8.76 -11.49
N SER A 33 6.66 7.99 -12.46
CA SER A 33 5.82 6.81 -12.23
C SER A 33 6.55 5.72 -11.44
N LEU A 34 7.86 5.53 -11.62
CA LEU A 34 8.64 4.56 -10.82
C LEU A 34 8.77 5.01 -9.37
N ILE A 35 9.04 6.30 -9.14
CA ILE A 35 9.15 6.87 -7.79
C ILE A 35 7.80 6.74 -7.05
N LEU A 36 6.70 7.10 -7.73
CA LEU A 36 5.36 6.97 -7.17
C LEU A 36 5.03 5.51 -6.87
N ALA A 37 5.31 4.60 -7.82
CA ALA A 37 5.06 3.17 -7.64
C ALA A 37 5.87 2.60 -6.46
N THR A 38 7.15 2.95 -6.36
CA THR A 38 8.00 2.53 -5.24
C THR A 38 7.45 3.05 -3.92
N THR A 39 7.08 4.33 -3.85
CA THR A 39 6.53 4.95 -2.65
C THR A 39 5.23 4.26 -2.21
N LEU A 40 4.26 4.12 -3.12
CA LEU A 40 2.98 3.45 -2.86
C LEU A 40 3.18 2.00 -2.40
N MET A 41 3.97 1.23 -3.14
CA MET A 41 4.25 -0.17 -2.80
C MET A 41 5.01 -0.29 -1.47
N GLY A 42 5.78 0.73 -1.09
CA GLY A 42 6.42 0.87 0.23
C GLY A 42 5.41 0.98 1.38
N PHE A 43 4.46 1.90 1.26
CA PHE A 43 3.38 2.06 2.24
C PHE A 43 2.55 0.78 2.35
N PHE A 44 2.08 0.23 1.22
CA PHE A 44 1.29 -1.00 1.23
C PHE A 44 2.03 -2.19 1.82
N SER A 45 3.30 -2.40 1.45
CA SER A 45 4.07 -3.52 2.00
C SER A 45 4.30 -3.39 3.49
N SER A 46 4.52 -2.16 3.97
CA SER A 46 4.63 -1.87 5.40
C SER A 46 3.32 -2.14 6.14
N VAL A 47 2.20 -1.70 5.58
CA VAL A 47 0.86 -1.94 6.15
C VAL A 47 0.53 -3.42 6.15
N ILE A 48 0.77 -4.16 5.07
CA ILE A 48 0.57 -5.61 5.01
C ILE A 48 1.41 -6.33 6.09
N ALA A 49 2.65 -5.87 6.30
CA ALA A 49 3.53 -6.41 7.34
C ALA A 49 3.03 -6.11 8.76
N LEU A 50 2.46 -4.92 9.00
CA LEU A 50 1.86 -4.58 10.30
C LEU A 50 0.54 -5.31 10.53
N PHE A 51 -0.28 -5.44 9.48
CA PHE A 51 -1.62 -5.99 9.56
C PHE A 51 -1.62 -7.49 9.78
N LYS A 52 -0.61 -8.23 9.27
CA LYS A 52 -0.46 -9.66 9.56
C LYS A 52 -0.32 -9.96 11.05
N ASP A 53 0.22 -9.02 11.83
CA ASP A 53 0.49 -9.20 13.25
C ASP A 53 -0.70 -8.75 14.14
N ILE A 54 -1.72 -8.08 13.57
CA ILE A 54 -2.95 -7.67 14.29
C ILE A 54 -3.77 -8.84 14.86
N PRO A 55 -4.09 -9.91 14.09
CA PRO A 55 -4.84 -11.04 14.62
C PRO A 55 -4.10 -11.81 15.73
N ASP A 56 -2.77 -11.66 15.80
CA ASP A 56 -1.91 -12.38 16.76
C ASP A 56 -1.74 -11.62 18.09
N ILE A 57 -2.16 -10.35 18.17
CA ILE A 57 -2.07 -9.50 19.40
C ILE A 57 -2.71 -10.17 20.62
N LYS A 58 -3.87 -10.83 20.45
CA LYS A 58 -4.55 -11.50 21.58
C LYS A 58 -3.74 -12.70 22.09
N GLY A 59 -3.05 -13.42 21.20
CA GLY A 59 -2.16 -14.51 21.58
C GLY A 59 -0.92 -13.99 22.31
N ASP A 60 -0.25 -12.99 21.73
CA ASP A 60 0.94 -12.36 22.30
C ASP A 60 0.68 -11.79 23.72
N GLN A 61 -0.50 -11.22 23.96
CA GLN A 61 -0.93 -10.75 25.28
C GLN A 61 -1.08 -11.87 26.32
N ILE A 62 -1.59 -13.03 25.91
CA ILE A 62 -1.78 -14.19 26.81
C ILE A 62 -0.42 -14.80 27.20
N PHE A 63 0.57 -14.74 26.30
CA PHE A 63 1.91 -15.28 26.52
C PHE A 63 2.94 -14.24 27.02
N ASP A 64 2.49 -13.06 27.46
CA ASP A 64 3.33 -11.92 27.94
C ASP A 64 4.44 -11.48 26.96
N ILE A 65 4.21 -11.65 25.65
CA ILE A 65 5.12 -11.19 24.60
C ILE A 65 4.88 -9.69 24.38
N LYS A 66 5.83 -8.86 24.81
CA LYS A 66 5.79 -7.40 24.64
C LYS A 66 6.13 -6.98 23.20
N SER A 67 5.25 -7.25 22.24
CA SER A 67 5.38 -6.76 20.86
C SER A 67 4.84 -5.32 20.71
N PHE A 68 5.27 -4.60 19.66
CA PHE A 68 4.80 -3.23 19.36
C PHE A 68 3.26 -3.17 19.29
N SER A 69 2.65 -4.20 18.71
CA SER A 69 1.21 -4.36 18.55
C SER A 69 0.46 -4.54 19.88
N VAL A 70 1.09 -5.17 20.89
CA VAL A 70 0.53 -5.32 22.24
C VAL A 70 0.49 -3.99 23.00
N ARG A 71 1.47 -3.11 22.82
CA ARG A 71 1.53 -1.79 23.48
C ARG A 71 0.49 -0.81 22.97
N PHE A 72 0.22 -0.81 21.66
CA PHE A 72 -0.74 0.13 21.04
C PHE A 72 -2.18 -0.41 21.06
N GLY A 73 -2.35 -1.73 21.11
CA GLY A 73 -3.64 -2.40 21.06
C GLY A 73 -4.21 -2.47 19.65
N LYS A 74 -5.03 -3.50 19.42
CA LYS A 74 -5.64 -3.86 18.12
C LYS A 74 -6.31 -2.68 17.41
N LYS A 75 -7.14 -1.90 18.12
CA LYS A 75 -7.88 -0.77 17.54
C LYS A 75 -6.97 0.35 17.05
N ARG A 76 -5.93 0.70 17.83
CA ARG A 76 -5.01 1.76 17.43
C ARG A 76 -4.12 1.32 16.27
N MET A 77 -3.64 0.07 16.29
CA MET A 77 -2.85 -0.51 15.19
C MET A 77 -3.64 -0.54 13.88
N PHE A 78 -4.91 -0.94 13.93
CA PHE A 78 -5.80 -0.93 12.77
C PHE A 78 -5.90 0.47 12.15
N TRP A 79 -6.20 1.50 12.96
CA TRP A 79 -6.34 2.87 12.46
C TRP A 79 -5.02 3.47 11.98
N ILE A 80 -3.88 3.14 12.60
CA ILE A 80 -2.55 3.52 12.09
C ILE A 80 -2.34 2.95 10.68
N CYS A 81 -2.67 1.67 10.46
CA CYS A 81 -2.57 1.04 9.15
C CYS A 81 -3.46 1.72 8.11
N VAL A 82 -4.71 2.01 8.46
CA VAL A 82 -5.65 2.73 7.59
C VAL A 82 -5.12 4.13 7.27
N SER A 83 -4.66 4.89 8.27
CA SER A 83 -4.09 6.23 8.05
C SER A 83 -2.84 6.22 7.16
N LEU A 84 -1.98 5.21 7.26
CA LEU A 84 -0.82 5.06 6.37
C LEU A 84 -1.23 4.80 4.92
N LEU A 85 -2.27 3.98 4.69
CA LEU A 85 -2.80 3.76 3.35
C LEU A 85 -3.48 5.01 2.79
N GLU A 86 -4.26 5.74 3.60
CA GLU A 86 -4.86 7.02 3.20
C GLU A 86 -3.80 8.06 2.83
N MET A 87 -2.71 8.13 3.59
CA MET A 87 -1.56 9.00 3.26
C MET A 87 -0.94 8.61 1.92
N ALA A 88 -0.80 7.31 1.65
CA ALA A 88 -0.29 6.80 0.39
C ALA A 88 -1.18 7.23 -0.80
N TYR A 89 -2.51 7.09 -0.66
CA TYR A 89 -3.45 7.59 -1.67
C TYR A 89 -3.41 9.11 -1.82
N GLY A 90 -3.29 9.85 -0.72
CA GLY A 90 -3.10 11.31 -0.76
C GLY A 90 -1.88 11.72 -1.57
N ILE A 91 -0.73 11.03 -1.37
CA ILE A 91 0.48 11.25 -2.16
C ILE A 91 0.23 10.97 -3.65
N ALA A 92 -0.48 9.90 -3.98
CA ALA A 92 -0.78 9.55 -5.38
C ALA A 92 -1.72 10.56 -6.05
N VAL A 93 -2.76 11.02 -5.35
CA VAL A 93 -3.68 12.06 -5.84
C VAL A 93 -2.93 13.37 -6.07
N MET A 94 -2.09 13.80 -5.13
CA MET A 94 -1.25 15.00 -5.30
C MET A 94 -0.30 14.85 -6.49
N ALA A 95 0.37 13.71 -6.64
CA ALA A 95 1.24 13.44 -7.77
C ALA A 95 0.48 13.52 -9.11
N GLY A 96 -0.70 12.88 -9.20
CA GLY A 96 -1.56 12.92 -10.38
C GLY A 96 -2.05 14.33 -10.73
N ALA A 97 -2.40 15.14 -9.73
CA ALA A 97 -2.86 16.51 -9.93
C ALA A 97 -1.81 17.41 -10.62
N THR A 98 -0.51 17.11 -10.42
CA THR A 98 0.60 17.83 -11.06
C THR A 98 0.86 17.44 -12.52
N SER A 99 0.22 16.39 -13.04
CA SER A 99 0.41 15.98 -14.43
C SER A 99 -0.16 17.01 -15.41
N SER A 100 0.52 17.26 -16.53
CA SER A 100 0.00 18.10 -17.62
C SER A 100 -0.92 17.32 -18.56
N ASN A 101 -0.89 15.99 -18.52
CA ASN A 101 -1.73 15.14 -19.35
C ASN A 101 -3.11 14.96 -18.69
N LEU A 102 -4.17 15.48 -19.33
CA LEU A 102 -5.52 15.45 -18.78
C LEU A 102 -6.02 14.02 -18.52
N TRP A 103 -5.80 13.09 -19.46
CA TRP A 103 -6.25 11.71 -19.29
C TRP A 103 -5.56 11.01 -18.12
N SER A 104 -4.23 11.15 -18.03
CA SER A 104 -3.47 10.60 -16.90
C SER A 104 -3.87 11.22 -15.57
N LYS A 105 -4.04 12.56 -15.54
CA LYS A 105 -4.53 13.28 -14.36
C LYS A 105 -5.87 12.74 -13.89
N MET A 106 -6.85 12.64 -14.79
CA MET A 106 -8.19 12.14 -14.45
C MET A 106 -8.11 10.71 -13.89
N ILE A 107 -7.43 9.79 -14.58
CA ILE A 107 -7.31 8.41 -14.12
C ILE A 107 -6.63 8.33 -12.75
N THR A 108 -5.52 9.04 -12.56
CA THR A 108 -4.73 8.97 -11.33
C THR A 108 -5.49 9.60 -10.15
N VAL A 109 -6.04 10.81 -10.32
CA VAL A 109 -6.76 11.52 -9.26
C VAL A 109 -8.05 10.79 -8.88
N PHE A 110 -8.89 10.46 -9.85
CA PHE A 110 -10.17 9.80 -9.55
C PHE A 110 -9.99 8.33 -9.17
N GLY A 111 -9.04 7.62 -9.79
CA GLY A 111 -8.75 6.21 -9.46
C GLY A 111 -8.29 6.04 -8.03
N HIS A 112 -7.22 6.74 -7.62
CA HIS A 112 -6.73 6.65 -6.24
C HIS A 112 -7.70 7.29 -5.23
N GLY A 113 -8.36 8.39 -5.60
CA GLY A 113 -9.39 9.00 -4.74
C GLY A 113 -10.57 8.07 -4.47
N LEU A 114 -11.05 7.35 -5.49
CA LEU A 114 -12.10 6.35 -5.32
C LEU A 114 -11.64 5.19 -4.44
N LEU A 115 -10.43 4.67 -4.65
CA LEU A 115 -9.88 3.58 -3.83
C LEU A 115 -9.69 4.01 -2.36
N ALA A 116 -9.28 5.24 -2.10
CA ALA A 116 -9.22 5.82 -0.74
C ALA A 116 -10.61 5.89 -0.09
N LEU A 117 -11.61 6.37 -0.82
CA LEU A 117 -12.99 6.42 -0.31
C LEU A 117 -13.53 5.01 0.01
N ILE A 118 -13.28 4.03 -0.87
CA ILE A 118 -13.65 2.62 -0.63
C ILE A 118 -12.91 2.10 0.60
N LEU A 119 -11.61 2.37 0.74
CA LEU A 119 -10.82 1.97 1.92
C LEU A 119 -11.43 2.54 3.21
N LEU A 120 -11.69 3.85 3.27
CA LEU A 120 -12.30 4.50 4.45
C LEU A 120 -13.68 3.93 4.76
N TYR A 121 -14.51 3.71 3.74
CA TYR A 121 -15.85 3.17 3.91
C TYR A 121 -15.80 1.75 4.51
N HIS A 122 -14.99 0.87 3.92
CA HIS A 122 -14.80 -0.48 4.44
C HIS A 122 -14.15 -0.48 5.83
N ALA A 123 -13.17 0.39 6.09
CA ALA A 123 -12.48 0.45 7.37
C ALA A 123 -13.43 0.80 8.54
N LYS A 124 -14.41 1.67 8.29
CA LYS A 124 -15.41 2.08 9.30
C LYS A 124 -16.40 0.97 9.66
N SER A 125 -16.60 -0.01 8.80
CA SER A 125 -17.57 -1.11 9.03
C SER A 125 -16.94 -2.39 9.59
N VAL A 126 -15.61 -2.43 9.76
CA VAL A 126 -14.93 -3.61 10.32
C VAL A 126 -15.22 -3.73 11.81
N ASP A 127 -15.85 -4.84 12.20
CA ASP A 127 -15.88 -5.26 13.60
C ASP A 127 -14.51 -5.82 14.01
N LEU A 128 -13.81 -5.05 14.85
CA LEU A 128 -12.48 -5.43 15.33
C LEU A 128 -12.52 -6.55 16.36
N GLU A 129 -13.65 -6.86 16.99
CA GLU A 129 -13.73 -8.02 17.89
C GLU A 129 -13.81 -9.35 17.15
N ASN A 130 -14.24 -9.33 15.90
CA ASN A 130 -14.34 -10.50 15.05
C ASN A 130 -13.05 -10.75 14.23
N LYS A 131 -12.34 -11.84 14.54
CA LYS A 131 -11.10 -12.24 13.82
C LYS A 131 -11.34 -12.50 12.33
N SER A 132 -12.51 -13.00 11.95
CA SER A 132 -12.88 -13.22 10.54
C SER A 132 -13.06 -11.91 9.79
N ALA A 133 -13.65 -10.89 10.42
CA ALA A 133 -13.80 -9.55 9.84
C ALA A 133 -12.44 -8.88 9.61
N ILE A 134 -11.51 -8.98 10.58
CA ILE A 134 -10.13 -8.49 10.43
C ILE A 134 -9.40 -9.21 9.29
N THR A 135 -9.52 -10.54 9.22
CA THR A 135 -8.87 -11.34 8.16
C THR A 135 -9.45 -11.00 6.78
N SER A 136 -10.76 -10.77 6.70
CA SER A 136 -11.42 -10.34 5.48
C SER A 136 -10.94 -8.96 5.04
N PHE A 137 -10.76 -8.02 5.97
CA PHE A 137 -10.20 -6.70 5.68
C PHE A 137 -8.73 -6.77 5.26
N TYR A 138 -7.94 -7.65 5.86
CA TYR A 138 -6.57 -7.92 5.43
C TYR A 138 -6.50 -8.39 3.97
N MET A 139 -7.37 -9.33 3.58
CA MET A 139 -7.47 -9.79 2.19
C MET A 139 -7.97 -8.68 1.26
N PHE A 140 -8.81 -7.77 1.76
CA PHE A 140 -9.22 -6.58 1.02
C PHE A 140 -8.04 -5.60 0.77
N ILE A 141 -7.14 -5.38 1.74
CA ILE A 141 -5.91 -4.60 1.53
C ILE A 141 -5.06 -5.21 0.40
N TRP A 142 -4.96 -6.54 0.33
CA TRP A 142 -4.27 -7.20 -0.79
C TRP A 142 -4.94 -6.93 -2.14
N LYS A 143 -6.28 -6.91 -2.20
CA LYS A 143 -6.99 -6.55 -3.44
C LYS A 143 -6.68 -5.11 -3.87
N LEU A 144 -6.66 -4.17 -2.92
CA LEU A 144 -6.26 -2.78 -3.18
C LEU A 144 -4.82 -2.71 -3.70
N PHE A 145 -3.89 -3.45 -3.08
CA PHE A 145 -2.49 -3.52 -3.54
C PHE A 145 -2.36 -3.98 -5.00
N TYR A 146 -3.15 -4.97 -5.42
CA TYR A 146 -3.17 -5.40 -6.82
C TYR A 146 -3.86 -4.39 -7.75
N ALA A 147 -4.91 -3.71 -7.29
CA ALA A 147 -5.54 -2.63 -8.04
C ALA A 147 -4.55 -1.49 -8.33
N GLU A 148 -3.65 -1.18 -7.38
CA GLU A 148 -2.59 -0.19 -7.57
C GLU A 148 -1.63 -0.56 -8.71
N TYR A 149 -1.23 -1.83 -8.82
CA TYR A 149 -0.43 -2.28 -9.97
C TYR A 149 -1.12 -2.09 -11.32
N PHE A 150 -2.45 -2.13 -11.34
CA PHE A 150 -3.23 -1.87 -12.54
C PHE A 150 -3.30 -0.38 -12.89
N ILE A 151 -3.38 0.51 -11.89
CA ILE A 151 -3.54 1.96 -12.11
C ILE A 151 -2.19 2.66 -12.39
N ILE A 152 -1.11 2.26 -11.72
CA ILE A 152 0.23 2.89 -11.82
C ILE A 152 0.73 3.09 -13.27
N PRO A 153 0.56 2.13 -14.22
CA PRO A 153 0.99 2.32 -15.61
C PRO A 153 0.34 3.51 -16.34
N PHE A 154 -0.80 4.01 -15.84
CA PHE A 154 -1.50 5.15 -16.42
C PHE A 154 -0.97 6.51 -15.92
N VAL A 155 -0.04 6.52 -14.95
CA VAL A 155 0.60 7.73 -14.44
C VAL A 155 1.66 8.22 -15.43
N ARG A 156 1.51 9.47 -15.91
CA ARG A 156 2.37 10.13 -16.91
C ARG A 156 2.89 11.46 -16.39
#